data_AF-A0A210QJE5-F1
#
_entry.id   AF-A0A210QJE5-F1
#
_cell.length_a   1.000
_cell.length_b   1.000
_cell.length_c   1.000
_cell.angle_alpha   90.00
_cell.angle_beta   90.00
_cell.angle_gamma   90.00
#
_symmetry.space_group_name_H-M   'P 1'
#
loop_
_entity.id
_entity.type
_entity.pdbx_description
1 polymer ?
#
loop_
_entity_poly.entity_id
_entity_poly.type
_entity_poly.pdbx_seq_one_letter_code
_entity_poly.pdbx_strand_id
1 'polypeptide(L)'
;MPGSANMDEHYKHYPTNVGIIAIDVYFPSQYVDQGELELYDGISTGKYTIGLGQDKMGFCTDREDINSLCLTVVERLMRKLEGHISYEHIGRLEVGTETIVDKSKSVKSVLMQLFEECENTDMEGIDTTNACYGGTAALFNAINWIESSSWDGRYALVVAGDIAVYATGNARCTGGAGAVAMILGEYAPLVFDRYARGIHMQHVYDFYKPDLASEYPVVDGKLSVQCYQHALDMCYERYSGKAKQEGFKEGSSLIDMADGVLFHSPYCKLVQKSFARLMANDFLSDPNPDFKGRYAGLEAFRDMQLDQCYFDKEVEKAFMTASKPLFEEKTRKSMLLGNQVGNMYTPSLYGGLVSHLVSHTVEQLAGQRIVLFSYGSGLASSMFSLRITDDTSLGSGLQTLYSCLFDVKSRLESRQKIPPQDFDRIMKLREDTHNKAPYVPVGPTDTLFPGTWYLTGIDSMHRRSYATVPPLPTSVANGHATSSVQPTPVDLSRQRKRKTEDETGSSSVKMSSPSLPGDSSLVPDVIAPSAIVEVPMVLLKYITRFKYWSVVYPLML
;
A
#
# COMPACT_ATOMS: atom_id res chain seq x y z
N MET A 1 -48.08 28.38 -1.58
CA MET A 1 -46.70 28.11 -2.02
C MET A 1 -46.09 27.18 -0.99
N PRO A 2 -46.02 25.87 -1.25
CA PRO A 2 -45.34 24.96 -0.33
C PRO A 2 -43.86 25.35 -0.26
N GLY A 3 -43.35 25.38 0.97
CA GLY A 3 -42.11 26.03 1.35
C GLY A 3 -40.87 25.45 0.68
N SER A 4 -39.86 26.31 0.57
CA SER A 4 -38.48 25.93 0.33
C SER A 4 -38.02 24.98 1.45
N ALA A 5 -38.20 23.68 1.26
CA ALA A 5 -37.44 22.69 1.99
C ALA A 5 -35.96 22.94 1.63
N ASN A 6 -35.16 23.21 2.66
CA ASN A 6 -33.72 23.41 2.59
C ASN A 6 -33.07 22.35 1.69
N MET A 7 -32.66 22.75 0.48
CA MET A 7 -31.73 21.96 -0.35
C MET A 7 -30.27 22.07 0.13
N ASP A 8 -30.02 22.71 1.28
CA ASP A 8 -28.68 23.00 1.81
C ASP A 8 -28.15 21.99 2.85
N GLU A 9 -28.93 20.99 3.27
CA GLU A 9 -28.46 19.92 4.19
C GLU A 9 -28.00 18.65 3.47
N HIS A 10 -28.38 18.43 2.21
CA HIS A 10 -28.08 17.19 1.49
C HIS A 10 -26.62 17.03 1.03
N TYR A 11 -25.76 18.04 1.18
CA TYR A 11 -24.37 18.04 0.70
C TYR A 11 -23.32 18.27 1.79
N LYS A 12 -23.57 17.81 3.03
CA LYS A 12 -22.61 17.96 4.13
C LYS A 12 -22.43 16.66 4.90
N HIS A 13 -21.51 15.81 4.44
CA HIS A 13 -20.31 15.36 5.17
C HIS A 13 -19.58 14.33 4.30
N TYR A 14 -18.27 14.53 4.09
CA TYR A 14 -17.41 13.47 3.54
C TYR A 14 -17.53 12.23 4.44
N PRO A 15 -17.47 11.00 3.89
CA PRO A 15 -17.55 9.78 4.69
C PRO A 15 -16.52 9.80 5.82
N THR A 16 -16.86 9.22 6.96
CA THR A 16 -16.03 9.37 8.17
C THR A 16 -14.81 8.46 8.08
N ASN A 17 -13.62 8.98 8.38
CA ASN A 17 -12.41 8.18 8.54
C ASN A 17 -12.11 7.22 7.37
N VAL A 18 -12.11 7.76 6.14
CA VAL A 18 -11.81 6.97 4.93
C VAL A 18 -10.37 6.46 4.97
N GLY A 19 -10.21 5.16 4.74
CA GLY A 19 -8.91 4.53 4.86
C GLY A 19 -8.89 3.04 4.53
N ILE A 20 -7.80 2.37 4.90
CA ILE A 20 -7.62 0.92 4.68
C ILE A 20 -8.33 0.16 5.79
N ILE A 21 -9.31 -0.66 5.41
CA ILE A 21 -10.11 -1.57 6.25
C ILE A 21 -9.40 -2.90 6.45
N ALA A 22 -8.81 -3.43 5.39
CA ALA A 22 -8.10 -4.70 5.41
C ALA A 22 -7.00 -4.71 4.34
N ILE A 23 -5.95 -5.49 4.57
CA ILE A 23 -4.80 -5.61 3.68
C ILE A 23 -4.23 -7.02 3.76
N ASP A 24 -3.81 -7.59 2.63
CA ASP A 24 -3.00 -8.81 2.58
C ASP A 24 -1.95 -8.70 1.47
N VAL A 25 -0.92 -9.54 1.56
CA VAL A 25 0.22 -9.57 0.64
C VAL A 25 0.43 -10.97 0.08
N TYR A 26 0.70 -11.05 -1.21
CA TYR A 26 1.23 -12.22 -1.88
C TYR A 26 2.67 -11.98 -2.34
N PHE A 27 3.51 -12.99 -2.20
CA PHE A 27 4.85 -13.09 -2.77
C PHE A 27 5.09 -14.55 -3.14
N PRO A 28 5.89 -14.84 -4.18
CA PRO A 28 6.15 -16.21 -4.62
C PRO A 28 6.78 -17.07 -3.53
N SER A 29 6.55 -18.38 -3.61
CA SER A 29 7.04 -19.37 -2.64
C SER A 29 8.53 -19.69 -2.77
N GLN A 30 9.22 -19.13 -3.77
CA GLN A 30 10.63 -19.40 -4.05
C GLN A 30 11.46 -18.13 -3.95
N TYR A 31 12.72 -18.27 -3.57
CA TYR A 31 13.70 -17.18 -3.57
C TYR A 31 15.10 -17.66 -3.93
N VAL A 32 15.92 -16.75 -4.43
CA VAL A 32 17.38 -16.90 -4.50
C VAL A 32 18.02 -16.11 -3.35
N ASP A 33 19.01 -16.72 -2.69
CA ASP A 33 19.76 -16.07 -1.60
C ASP A 33 20.79 -15.09 -2.17
N GLN A 34 20.83 -13.87 -1.65
CA GLN A 34 21.71 -12.81 -2.18
C GLN A 34 23.18 -13.07 -1.90
N GLY A 35 23.54 -13.74 -0.80
CA GLY A 35 24.92 -14.14 -0.52
C GLY A 35 25.39 -15.23 -1.47
N GLU A 36 24.53 -16.19 -1.80
CA GLU A 36 24.83 -17.19 -2.84
C GLU A 36 24.91 -16.56 -4.24
N LEU A 37 24.05 -15.57 -4.53
CA LEU A 37 24.07 -14.84 -5.80
C LEU A 37 25.34 -13.98 -5.95
N GLU A 38 25.87 -13.40 -4.87
CA GLU A 38 27.17 -12.70 -4.88
C GLU A 38 28.30 -13.62 -5.35
N LEU A 39 28.33 -14.85 -4.84
CA LEU A 39 29.33 -15.86 -5.23
C LEU A 39 29.16 -16.28 -6.69
N TYR A 40 27.91 -16.50 -7.11
CA TYR A 40 27.58 -16.91 -8.47
C TYR A 40 27.95 -15.86 -9.51
N ASP A 41 27.67 -14.58 -9.23
CA ASP A 41 27.97 -13.44 -10.10
C ASP A 41 29.46 -13.06 -10.09
N GLY A 42 30.30 -13.70 -9.25
CA GLY A 42 31.72 -13.43 -9.15
C GLY A 42 32.05 -12.04 -8.58
N ILE A 43 31.21 -11.54 -7.67
CA ILE A 43 31.36 -10.21 -7.05
C ILE A 43 31.80 -10.30 -5.58
N SER A 44 32.25 -9.18 -5.02
CA SER A 44 32.70 -9.13 -3.63
C SER A 44 31.57 -9.41 -2.63
N THR A 45 31.87 -10.23 -1.62
CA THR A 45 30.99 -10.48 -0.47
C THR A 45 30.50 -9.17 0.15
N GLY A 46 29.21 -9.07 0.43
CA GLY A 46 28.60 -7.89 1.02
C GLY A 46 28.09 -6.86 0.01
N LYS A 47 28.37 -6.98 -1.29
CA LYS A 47 27.91 -5.98 -2.28
C LYS A 47 26.38 -5.93 -2.38
N TYR A 48 25.69 -7.07 -2.33
CA TYR A 48 24.22 -7.15 -2.31
C TYR A 48 23.69 -7.12 -0.88
N THR A 49 24.24 -7.95 0.00
CA THR A 49 23.75 -8.11 1.38
C THR A 49 23.95 -6.88 2.26
N ILE A 50 25.06 -6.13 2.09
CA ILE A 50 25.36 -4.91 2.85
C ILE A 50 25.18 -3.66 1.99
N GLY A 51 25.71 -3.70 0.76
CA GLY A 51 25.70 -2.58 -0.17
C GLY A 51 24.31 -2.21 -0.64
N LEU A 52 23.46 -3.20 -0.95
CA LEU A 52 22.05 -3.00 -1.26
C LEU A 52 21.14 -3.24 -0.03
N GLY A 53 21.62 -4.00 0.95
CA GLY A 53 20.82 -4.36 2.12
C GLY A 53 19.77 -5.43 1.82
N GLN A 54 20.05 -6.31 0.86
CA GLN A 54 19.12 -7.35 0.40
C GLN A 54 19.58 -8.74 0.85
N ASP A 55 18.68 -9.52 1.45
CA ASP A 55 19.02 -10.88 1.91
C ASP A 55 18.55 -11.95 0.93
N LYS A 56 17.32 -11.79 0.41
CA LYS A 56 16.68 -12.77 -0.45
C LYS A 56 15.88 -12.06 -1.54
N MET A 57 15.81 -12.66 -2.72
CA MET A 57 15.03 -12.16 -3.85
C MET A 57 14.00 -13.20 -4.27
N GLY A 58 12.73 -12.88 -4.06
CA GLY A 58 11.61 -13.69 -4.54
C GLY A 58 11.43 -13.51 -6.04
N PHE A 59 11.04 -14.56 -6.75
CA PHE A 59 10.84 -14.53 -8.19
C PHE A 59 9.72 -15.47 -8.61
N CYS A 60 9.09 -15.17 -9.75
CA CYS A 60 8.07 -15.99 -10.36
C CYS A 60 8.70 -17.01 -11.32
N THR A 61 8.14 -18.21 -11.35
CA THR A 61 8.38 -19.17 -12.45
C THR A 61 7.50 -18.84 -13.65
N ASP A 62 7.48 -19.70 -14.67
CA ASP A 62 6.55 -19.60 -15.82
C ASP A 62 5.08 -19.89 -15.45
N ARG A 63 4.82 -20.34 -14.22
CA ARG A 63 3.49 -20.56 -13.66
C ARG A 63 2.81 -19.31 -13.14
N GLU A 64 3.56 -18.22 -12.91
CA GLU A 64 3.02 -17.01 -12.30
C GLU A 64 3.22 -15.79 -13.21
N ASP A 65 2.14 -15.04 -13.39
CA ASP A 65 2.13 -13.76 -14.11
C ASP A 65 1.37 -12.70 -13.29
N ILE A 66 1.33 -11.46 -13.79
CA ILE A 66 0.66 -10.36 -13.09
C ILE A 66 -0.80 -10.68 -12.71
N ASN A 67 -1.54 -11.36 -13.60
CA ASN A 67 -2.93 -11.70 -13.35
C ASN A 67 -3.03 -12.73 -12.23
N SER A 68 -2.18 -13.76 -12.25
CA SER A 68 -2.19 -14.81 -11.24
C SER A 68 -1.76 -14.30 -9.86
N LEU A 69 -0.79 -13.37 -9.79
CA LEU A 69 -0.43 -12.68 -8.54
C LEU A 69 -1.62 -11.89 -7.97
N CYS A 70 -2.31 -11.12 -8.82
CA CYS A 70 -3.45 -10.31 -8.43
C CYS A 70 -4.67 -11.16 -8.03
N LEU A 71 -5.00 -12.22 -8.80
CA LEU A 71 -6.06 -13.18 -8.47
C LEU A 71 -5.79 -13.81 -7.10
N THR A 72 -4.54 -14.23 -6.86
CA THR A 72 -4.14 -14.87 -5.61
C THR A 72 -4.31 -13.95 -4.41
N VAL A 73 -3.81 -12.71 -4.46
CA VAL A 73 -3.89 -11.82 -3.30
C VAL A 73 -5.33 -11.38 -3.01
N VAL A 74 -6.15 -11.18 -4.05
CA VAL A 74 -7.57 -10.81 -3.88
C VAL A 74 -8.35 -11.96 -3.26
N GLU A 75 -8.33 -13.16 -3.86
CA GLU A 75 -9.10 -14.29 -3.32
C GLU A 75 -8.67 -14.64 -1.89
N ARG A 76 -7.37 -14.54 -1.62
CA ARG A 76 -6.82 -14.80 -0.30
C ARG A 76 -7.29 -13.78 0.74
N LEU A 77 -7.30 -12.48 0.41
CA LEU A 77 -7.83 -11.44 1.29
C LEU A 77 -9.32 -11.65 1.55
N MET A 78 -10.11 -11.90 0.49
CA MET A 78 -11.55 -12.12 0.60
C MET A 78 -11.88 -13.35 1.45
N ARG A 79 -11.12 -14.45 1.31
CA ARG A 79 -11.27 -15.65 2.16
C ARG A 79 -10.96 -15.36 3.63
N LYS A 80 -9.98 -14.50 3.93
CA LYS A 80 -9.68 -14.11 5.32
C LYS A 80 -10.74 -13.19 5.93
N LEU A 81 -11.49 -12.50 5.07
CA LEU A 81 -12.61 -11.62 5.43
C LEU A 81 -13.96 -12.34 5.34
N GLU A 82 -13.98 -13.65 5.11
CA GLU A 82 -15.21 -14.43 5.04
C GLU A 82 -16.03 -14.24 6.33
N GLY A 83 -17.33 -13.93 6.16
CA GLY A 83 -18.21 -13.55 7.27
C GLY A 83 -18.19 -12.07 7.67
N HIS A 84 -17.25 -11.28 7.13
CA HIS A 84 -17.15 -9.82 7.36
C HIS A 84 -17.39 -9.01 6.07
N ILE A 85 -16.74 -9.36 4.97
CA ILE A 85 -16.84 -8.66 3.68
C ILE A 85 -17.00 -9.71 2.55
N SER A 86 -18.06 -9.60 1.77
CA SER A 86 -18.31 -10.45 0.59
C SER A 86 -17.92 -9.73 -0.70
N TYR A 87 -17.82 -10.48 -1.80
CA TYR A 87 -17.57 -9.93 -3.14
C TYR A 87 -18.65 -8.94 -3.60
N GLU A 88 -19.89 -9.08 -3.14
CA GLU A 88 -21.02 -8.17 -3.45
C GLU A 88 -20.84 -6.78 -2.84
N HIS A 89 -20.07 -6.67 -1.76
CA HIS A 89 -19.82 -5.40 -1.07
C HIS A 89 -18.75 -4.53 -1.75
N ILE A 90 -18.20 -4.94 -2.89
CA ILE A 90 -17.19 -4.17 -3.63
C ILE A 90 -17.87 -3.37 -4.74
N GLY A 91 -17.68 -2.05 -4.77
CA GLY A 91 -18.23 -1.15 -5.80
C GLY A 91 -17.17 -0.53 -6.71
N ARG A 92 -15.91 -0.60 -6.32
CA ARG A 92 -14.77 -0.19 -7.14
C ARG A 92 -13.64 -1.21 -7.03
N LEU A 93 -13.04 -1.57 -8.16
CA LEU A 93 -11.83 -2.39 -8.22
C LEU A 93 -10.81 -1.73 -9.15
N GLU A 94 -9.63 -1.40 -8.66
CA GLU A 94 -8.57 -0.77 -9.46
C GLU A 94 -7.20 -1.39 -9.23
N VAL A 95 -6.45 -1.62 -10.32
CA VAL A 95 -5.13 -2.24 -10.29
C VAL A 95 -4.04 -1.24 -10.64
N GLY A 96 -3.05 -1.10 -9.77
CA GLY A 96 -1.79 -0.44 -10.06
C GLY A 96 -0.73 -1.46 -10.47
N THR A 97 -0.18 -1.35 -11.67
CA THR A 97 0.91 -2.23 -12.13
C THR A 97 1.75 -1.56 -13.21
N GLU A 98 3.01 -1.98 -13.33
CA GLU A 98 3.88 -1.70 -14.48
C GLU A 98 4.30 -2.99 -15.22
N THR A 99 3.69 -4.12 -14.91
CA THR A 99 3.91 -5.43 -15.52
C THR A 99 2.82 -5.68 -16.57
N ILE A 100 3.09 -5.29 -17.81
CA ILE A 100 2.09 -5.28 -18.88
C ILE A 100 2.16 -6.59 -19.68
N VAL A 101 1.07 -7.37 -19.66
CA VAL A 101 0.92 -8.60 -20.48
C VAL A 101 -0.07 -8.44 -21.64
N ASP A 102 -0.85 -7.35 -21.64
CA ASP A 102 -1.74 -6.95 -22.73
C ASP A 102 -1.78 -5.41 -22.76
N LYS A 103 -1.77 -4.82 -23.96
CA LYS A 103 -1.70 -3.35 -24.14
C LYS A 103 -3.06 -2.64 -24.06
N SER A 104 -4.15 -3.40 -24.04
CA SER A 104 -5.51 -2.89 -24.01
C SER A 104 -6.37 -3.52 -22.92
N LYS A 105 -6.27 -4.84 -22.71
CA LYS A 105 -7.06 -5.55 -21.71
C LYS A 105 -6.41 -5.40 -20.34
N SER A 106 -7.14 -4.79 -19.41
CA SER A 106 -6.71 -4.57 -18.03
C SER A 106 -6.66 -5.86 -17.21
N VAL A 107 -5.74 -5.91 -16.24
CA VAL A 107 -5.71 -6.91 -15.16
C VAL A 107 -7.03 -6.86 -14.39
N LYS A 108 -7.59 -5.67 -14.13
CA LYS A 108 -8.92 -5.50 -13.53
C LYS A 108 -9.99 -6.37 -14.19
N SER A 109 -10.00 -6.40 -15.53
CA SER A 109 -10.98 -7.21 -16.27
C SER A 109 -10.76 -8.72 -16.16
N VAL A 110 -9.56 -9.17 -15.80
CA VAL A 110 -9.26 -10.58 -15.48
C VAL A 110 -9.75 -10.91 -14.06
N LEU A 111 -9.57 -9.99 -13.12
CA LEU A 111 -10.03 -10.15 -11.73
C LEU A 111 -11.55 -10.24 -11.61
N MET A 112 -12.31 -9.72 -12.58
CA MET A 112 -13.78 -9.85 -12.61
C MET A 112 -14.25 -11.31 -12.55
N GLN A 113 -13.43 -12.29 -12.95
CA GLN A 113 -13.75 -13.72 -12.81
C GLN A 113 -14.03 -14.13 -11.36
N LEU A 114 -13.43 -13.47 -10.36
CA LEU A 114 -13.69 -13.72 -8.95
C LEU A 114 -15.08 -13.24 -8.48
N PHE A 115 -15.74 -12.40 -9.27
CA PHE A 115 -17.03 -11.78 -8.97
C PHE A 115 -18.19 -12.37 -9.78
N GLU A 116 -17.91 -13.29 -10.72
CA GLU A 116 -18.90 -13.86 -11.63
C GLU A 116 -20.00 -14.65 -10.89
N GLU A 117 -19.63 -15.44 -9.87
CA GLU A 117 -20.58 -16.27 -9.12
C GLU A 117 -21.64 -15.43 -8.36
N CYS A 118 -21.25 -14.26 -7.85
CA CYS A 118 -22.16 -13.34 -7.17
C CYS A 118 -22.81 -12.29 -8.10
N GLU A 119 -22.57 -12.40 -9.42
CA GLU A 119 -23.07 -11.47 -10.46
C GLU A 119 -22.76 -9.97 -10.20
N ASN A 120 -21.79 -9.66 -9.33
CA ASN A 120 -21.38 -8.28 -9.04
C ASN A 120 -20.52 -7.73 -10.19
N THR A 121 -21.17 -7.14 -11.17
CA THR A 121 -20.55 -6.62 -12.40
C THR A 121 -20.61 -5.10 -12.52
N ASP A 122 -21.43 -4.43 -11.71
CA ASP A 122 -21.49 -2.98 -11.61
C ASP A 122 -20.36 -2.48 -10.68
N MET A 123 -19.14 -2.43 -11.22
CA MET A 123 -17.94 -2.00 -10.48
C MET A 123 -17.05 -1.06 -11.30
N GLU A 124 -16.84 0.15 -10.78
CA GLU A 124 -15.89 1.12 -11.34
C GLU A 124 -14.42 0.66 -11.21
N GLY A 125 -13.52 1.38 -11.90
CA GLY A 125 -12.08 1.15 -11.86
C GLY A 125 -11.55 0.25 -12.99
N ILE A 126 -10.26 0.42 -13.30
CA ILE A 126 -9.52 -0.27 -14.37
C ILE A 126 -8.06 -0.46 -13.91
N ASP A 127 -7.08 -0.40 -14.81
CA ASP A 127 -5.67 -0.35 -14.45
C ASP A 127 -5.15 1.08 -14.53
N THR A 128 -4.16 1.41 -13.69
CA THR A 128 -3.45 2.69 -13.70
C THR A 128 -1.94 2.48 -13.59
N THR A 129 -1.16 3.17 -14.43
CA THR A 129 0.26 2.88 -14.60
C THR A 129 1.09 4.16 -14.68
N ASN A 130 2.07 4.25 -13.79
CA ASN A 130 3.30 5.01 -13.97
C ASN A 130 4.40 4.36 -13.13
N ALA A 131 5.15 3.42 -13.70
CA ALA A 131 6.17 2.66 -12.99
C ALA A 131 5.65 2.17 -11.61
N CYS A 132 6.49 2.23 -10.58
CA CYS A 132 6.17 1.82 -9.21
C CYS A 132 5.12 2.71 -8.50
N TYR A 133 4.61 3.77 -9.13
CA TYR A 133 3.61 4.68 -8.54
C TYR A 133 2.16 4.23 -8.75
N GLY A 134 1.90 3.30 -9.68
CA GLY A 134 0.53 2.88 -10.07
C GLY A 134 -0.35 2.47 -8.90
N GLY A 135 0.18 1.72 -7.92
CA GLY A 135 -0.57 1.34 -6.72
C GLY A 135 -1.06 2.53 -5.87
N THR A 136 -0.25 3.60 -5.81
CA THR A 136 -0.63 4.84 -5.12
C THR A 136 -1.61 5.69 -5.90
N ALA A 137 -1.52 5.69 -7.23
CA ALA A 137 -2.58 6.27 -8.06
C ALA A 137 -3.92 5.57 -7.82
N ALA A 138 -3.95 4.24 -7.83
CA ALA A 138 -5.16 3.46 -7.57
C ALA A 138 -5.72 3.70 -6.17
N LEU A 139 -4.85 3.77 -5.15
CA LEU A 139 -5.22 4.14 -3.79
C LEU A 139 -5.91 5.51 -3.73
N PHE A 140 -5.31 6.53 -4.34
CA PHE A 140 -5.89 7.87 -4.33
C PHE A 140 -7.20 7.95 -5.12
N ASN A 141 -7.30 7.26 -6.25
CA ASN A 141 -8.54 7.16 -7.01
C ASN A 141 -9.65 6.51 -6.18
N ALA A 142 -9.35 5.46 -5.43
CA ALA A 142 -10.30 4.82 -4.52
C ALA A 142 -10.75 5.74 -3.38
N ILE A 143 -9.83 6.43 -2.70
CA ILE A 143 -10.19 7.40 -1.65
C ILE A 143 -11.09 8.50 -2.22
N ASN A 144 -10.70 9.06 -3.36
CA ASN A 144 -11.46 10.13 -4.00
C ASN A 144 -12.84 9.65 -4.45
N TRP A 145 -12.97 8.40 -4.93
CA TRP A 145 -14.26 7.80 -5.29
C TRP A 145 -15.17 7.65 -4.07
N ILE A 146 -14.67 7.12 -2.95
CA ILE A 146 -15.42 7.03 -1.68
C ILE A 146 -15.90 8.42 -1.24
N GLU A 147 -15.05 9.44 -1.37
CA GLU A 147 -15.35 10.81 -0.99
C GLU A 147 -16.18 11.61 -2.04
N SER A 148 -16.60 10.97 -3.13
CA SER A 148 -17.32 11.62 -4.23
C SER A 148 -18.83 11.44 -4.16
N SER A 149 -19.56 12.19 -4.97
CA SER A 149 -20.99 11.99 -5.18
C SER A 149 -21.35 10.69 -5.92
N SER A 150 -20.36 10.00 -6.50
CA SER A 150 -20.56 8.71 -7.18
C SER A 150 -20.39 7.52 -6.24
N TRP A 151 -20.03 7.75 -4.97
CA TRP A 151 -19.95 6.67 -4.00
C TRP A 151 -21.34 6.08 -3.73
N ASP A 152 -21.42 4.76 -3.78
CA ASP A 152 -22.66 3.99 -3.63
C ASP A 152 -22.75 3.26 -2.27
N GLY A 153 -21.86 3.59 -1.34
CA GLY A 153 -21.78 2.96 -0.02
C GLY A 153 -20.95 1.67 0.04
N ARG A 154 -20.50 1.14 -1.11
CA ARG A 154 -19.68 -0.09 -1.16
C ARG A 154 -18.19 0.20 -0.94
N TYR A 155 -17.43 -0.85 -0.68
CA TYR A 155 -15.97 -0.76 -0.52
C TYR A 155 -15.27 -0.57 -1.86
N ALA A 156 -14.08 0.05 -1.82
CA ALA A 156 -13.13 0.02 -2.92
C ALA A 156 -12.04 -1.03 -2.65
N LEU A 157 -11.74 -1.86 -3.64
CA LEU A 157 -10.63 -2.81 -3.63
C LEU A 157 -9.50 -2.29 -4.52
N VAL A 158 -8.35 -2.02 -3.92
CA VAL A 158 -7.13 -1.60 -4.64
C VAL A 158 -6.15 -2.76 -4.65
N VAL A 159 -5.61 -3.07 -5.83
CA VAL A 159 -4.59 -4.11 -5.99
C VAL A 159 -3.33 -3.48 -6.58
N ALA A 160 -2.19 -3.64 -5.93
CA ALA A 160 -0.89 -3.35 -6.50
C ALA A 160 -0.18 -4.68 -6.79
N GLY A 161 0.37 -4.88 -7.97
CA GLY A 161 1.02 -6.15 -8.32
C GLY A 161 2.07 -5.97 -9.39
N ASP A 162 3.18 -6.71 -9.29
CA ASP A 162 4.26 -6.61 -10.28
C ASP A 162 5.27 -7.77 -10.20
N ILE A 163 5.98 -7.95 -11.31
CA ILE A 163 7.15 -8.84 -11.44
C ILE A 163 8.33 -7.99 -11.91
N ALA A 164 9.24 -7.67 -10.99
CA ALA A 164 10.42 -6.87 -11.25
C ALA A 164 11.59 -7.74 -11.69
N VAL A 165 11.82 -7.78 -13.01
CA VAL A 165 12.94 -8.51 -13.63
C VAL A 165 13.83 -7.58 -14.44
N TYR A 166 15.12 -7.90 -14.47
CA TYR A 166 16.15 -7.16 -15.17
C TYR A 166 17.06 -8.11 -15.95
N ALA A 167 17.64 -7.60 -17.03
CA ALA A 167 18.69 -8.29 -17.78
C ALA A 167 19.88 -8.65 -16.87
N THR A 168 20.71 -9.61 -17.31
CA THR A 168 21.97 -9.93 -16.63
C THR A 168 22.81 -8.68 -16.42
N GLY A 169 23.29 -8.48 -15.19
CA GLY A 169 24.08 -7.32 -14.80
C GLY A 169 23.73 -6.81 -13.41
N ASN A 170 24.23 -5.61 -13.08
CA ASN A 170 24.17 -5.06 -11.72
C ASN A 170 22.75 -4.80 -11.19
N ALA A 171 21.74 -4.71 -12.05
CA ALA A 171 20.35 -4.46 -11.63
C ALA A 171 19.59 -5.75 -11.29
N ARG A 172 20.03 -6.91 -11.78
CA ARG A 172 19.33 -8.20 -11.59
C ARG A 172 19.07 -8.53 -10.12
N CYS A 173 20.03 -8.26 -9.24
CA CYS A 173 19.91 -8.50 -7.80
C CYS A 173 18.93 -7.56 -7.08
N THR A 174 18.36 -6.58 -7.77
CA THR A 174 17.33 -5.67 -7.24
C THR A 174 15.92 -6.03 -7.72
N GLY A 175 15.74 -7.19 -8.35
CA GLY A 175 14.43 -7.72 -8.70
C GLY A 175 13.58 -8.13 -7.49
N GLY A 176 12.43 -8.69 -7.78
CA GLY A 176 11.45 -9.13 -6.80
C GLY A 176 10.10 -9.36 -7.46
N ALA A 177 9.14 -9.95 -6.73
CA ALA A 177 7.78 -10.10 -7.24
C ALA A 177 6.79 -10.19 -6.07
N GLY A 178 5.59 -9.67 -6.28
CA GLY A 178 4.52 -9.76 -5.31
C GLY A 178 3.30 -8.93 -5.69
N ALA A 179 2.27 -9.03 -4.86
CA ALA A 179 1.06 -8.23 -4.97
C ALA A 179 0.51 -7.91 -3.58
N VAL A 180 -0.18 -6.78 -3.45
CA VAL A 180 -0.88 -6.35 -2.24
C VAL A 180 -2.30 -5.98 -2.62
N ALA A 181 -3.28 -6.50 -1.88
CA ALA A 181 -4.68 -6.07 -1.98
C ALA A 181 -5.06 -5.27 -0.74
N MET A 182 -5.80 -4.19 -0.92
CA MET A 182 -6.29 -3.30 0.14
C MET A 182 -7.78 -3.04 -0.07
N ILE A 183 -8.59 -3.30 0.96
CA ILE A 183 -9.99 -2.87 1.02
C ILE A 183 -10.03 -1.49 1.67
N LEU A 184 -10.74 -0.55 1.04
CA LEU A 184 -10.94 0.80 1.52
C LEU A 184 -12.42 1.08 1.76
N GLY A 185 -12.71 1.86 2.81
CA GLY A 185 -14.05 2.25 3.20
C GLY A 185 -14.05 3.33 4.27
N GLU A 186 -15.24 3.69 4.76
CA GLU A 186 -15.40 4.52 5.95
C GLU A 186 -15.12 3.73 7.25
N TYR A 187 -14.88 4.45 8.35
CA TYR A 187 -14.53 3.89 9.67
C TYR A 187 -13.29 2.98 9.63
N ALA A 188 -12.32 3.33 8.80
CA ALA A 188 -11.12 2.54 8.65
C ALA A 188 -10.22 2.56 9.90
N PRO A 189 -9.57 1.44 10.23
CA PRO A 189 -8.53 1.41 11.25
C PRO A 189 -7.26 2.16 10.82
N LEU A 190 -6.97 2.27 9.52
CA LEU A 190 -5.84 3.02 8.96
C LEU A 190 -6.39 4.18 8.13
N VAL A 191 -6.59 5.34 8.77
CA VAL A 191 -7.28 6.51 8.21
C VAL A 191 -6.31 7.43 7.50
N PHE A 192 -6.59 7.86 6.27
CA PHE A 192 -5.72 8.83 5.60
C PHE A 192 -5.90 10.24 6.15
N ASP A 193 -4.79 10.92 6.41
CA ASP A 193 -4.80 12.34 6.75
C ASP A 193 -5.24 13.15 5.51
N ARG A 194 -6.41 13.77 5.60
CA ARG A 194 -6.94 14.63 4.52
C ARG A 194 -6.05 15.86 4.33
N TYR A 195 -6.04 16.40 3.11
CA TYR A 195 -5.37 17.64 2.71
C TYR A 195 -3.82 17.65 2.79
N ALA A 196 -3.20 16.74 3.55
CA ALA A 196 -1.75 16.60 3.66
C ALA A 196 -1.16 15.60 2.64
N ARG A 197 -1.16 15.98 1.34
CA ARG A 197 -0.49 15.22 0.26
C ARG A 197 0.51 16.11 -0.49
N GLY A 198 1.80 15.80 -0.40
CA GLY A 198 2.85 16.44 -1.19
C GLY A 198 3.12 15.63 -2.45
N ILE A 199 2.89 16.20 -3.64
CA ILE A 199 2.98 15.50 -4.92
C ILE A 199 4.07 16.14 -5.77
N HIS A 200 4.90 15.35 -6.44
CA HIS A 200 5.85 15.82 -7.45
C HIS A 200 5.81 14.91 -8.69
N MET A 201 5.69 15.53 -9.86
CA MET A 201 5.73 14.86 -11.15
C MET A 201 6.63 15.66 -12.09
N GLN A 202 7.42 14.97 -12.90
CA GLN A 202 8.38 15.61 -13.79
C GLN A 202 8.70 14.69 -14.95
N HIS A 203 8.87 15.23 -16.16
CA HIS A 203 9.36 14.43 -17.29
C HIS A 203 10.86 14.14 -17.15
N VAL A 204 11.23 12.86 -17.07
CA VAL A 204 12.61 12.35 -17.04
C VAL A 204 12.71 10.96 -17.68
N TYR A 205 13.95 10.52 -17.99
CA TYR A 205 14.26 9.19 -18.55
C TYR A 205 15.21 8.40 -17.65
N ASP A 206 14.88 8.30 -16.36
CA ASP A 206 15.71 7.62 -15.37
C ASP A 206 15.53 6.08 -15.38
N PHE A 207 14.30 5.62 -15.54
CA PHE A 207 13.92 4.22 -15.78
C PHE A 207 12.65 4.20 -16.62
N TYR A 208 12.63 3.40 -17.68
CA TYR A 208 11.48 3.28 -18.59
C TYR A 208 11.54 1.98 -19.40
N LYS A 209 10.40 1.52 -19.93
CA LYS A 209 10.29 0.28 -20.74
C LYS A 209 9.88 0.62 -22.19
N PRO A 210 10.83 1.06 -23.04
CA PRO A 210 10.52 1.48 -24.41
C PRO A 210 10.38 0.30 -25.39
N ASP A 211 11.01 -0.84 -25.08
CA ASP A 211 10.94 -2.05 -25.90
C ASP A 211 9.75 -2.92 -25.47
N LEU A 212 8.68 -2.90 -26.27
CA LEU A 212 7.46 -3.63 -25.97
C LEU A 212 7.59 -5.15 -26.16
N ALA A 213 8.70 -5.64 -26.71
CA ALA A 213 8.97 -7.06 -26.86
C ALA A 213 9.78 -7.64 -25.69
N SER A 214 10.29 -6.80 -24.79
CA SER A 214 11.12 -7.21 -23.65
C SER A 214 10.47 -6.81 -22.32
N GLU A 215 10.61 -7.66 -21.30
CA GLU A 215 10.24 -7.26 -19.92
C GLU A 215 11.26 -6.32 -19.30
N TYR A 216 12.48 -6.25 -19.86
CA TYR A 216 13.57 -5.54 -19.24
C TYR A 216 13.49 -4.04 -19.48
N PRO A 217 13.66 -3.22 -18.43
CA PRO A 217 13.68 -1.77 -18.55
C PRO A 217 15.02 -1.26 -19.10
N VAL A 218 14.98 -0.08 -19.70
CA VAL A 218 16.16 0.78 -19.86
C VAL A 218 16.31 1.61 -18.59
N VAL A 219 17.50 1.57 -17.99
CA VAL A 219 17.76 2.19 -16.67
C VAL A 219 19.06 2.99 -16.70
N ASP A 220 18.97 4.28 -16.38
CA ASP A 220 20.13 5.08 -15.96
C ASP A 220 20.18 5.06 -14.43
N GLY A 221 20.97 4.12 -13.88
CA GLY A 221 21.02 3.88 -12.44
C GLY A 221 21.54 5.06 -11.61
N LYS A 222 22.34 5.97 -12.20
CA LYS A 222 22.76 7.18 -11.48
C LYS A 222 21.62 8.20 -11.49
N LEU A 223 21.01 8.43 -12.65
CA LEU A 223 19.90 9.36 -12.78
C LEU A 223 18.71 8.93 -11.91
N SER A 224 18.39 7.64 -11.82
CA SER A 224 17.27 7.14 -11.01
C SER A 224 17.43 7.42 -9.52
N VAL A 225 18.64 7.27 -8.96
CA VAL A 225 18.92 7.65 -7.56
C VAL A 225 18.78 9.16 -7.35
N GLN A 226 19.27 9.97 -8.29
CA GLN A 226 19.11 11.43 -8.23
C GLN A 226 17.64 11.84 -8.29
N CYS A 227 16.88 11.29 -9.24
CA CYS A 227 15.45 11.58 -9.43
C CYS A 227 14.62 11.15 -8.21
N TYR A 228 14.93 9.99 -7.60
CA TYR A 228 14.28 9.55 -6.37
C TYR A 228 14.51 10.54 -5.23
N GLN A 229 15.76 10.94 -4.97
CA GLN A 229 16.08 11.87 -3.88
C GLN A 229 15.52 13.28 -4.14
N HIS A 230 15.59 13.76 -5.38
CA HIS A 230 14.98 15.04 -5.75
C HIS A 230 13.46 15.02 -5.54
N ALA A 231 12.79 13.96 -5.99
CA ALA A 231 11.36 13.78 -5.77
C ALA A 231 11.00 13.70 -4.29
N LEU A 232 11.86 13.08 -3.47
CA LEU A 232 11.71 13.03 -2.02
C LEU A 232 11.76 14.43 -1.40
N ASP A 233 12.75 15.26 -1.78
CA ASP A 233 12.87 16.65 -1.30
C ASP A 233 11.61 17.47 -1.66
N MET A 234 11.16 17.39 -2.92
CA MET A 234 9.97 18.14 -3.39
C MET A 234 8.68 17.68 -2.71
N CYS A 235 8.50 16.38 -2.52
CA CYS A 235 7.34 15.82 -1.83
C CYS A 235 7.36 16.15 -0.34
N TYR A 236 8.54 16.08 0.30
CA TYR A 236 8.74 16.50 1.69
C TYR A 236 8.33 17.95 1.91
N GLU A 237 8.82 18.89 1.09
CA GLU A 237 8.54 20.31 1.25
C GLU A 237 7.03 20.58 1.16
N ARG A 238 6.39 20.01 0.14
CA ARG A 238 4.94 20.17 -0.11
C ARG A 238 4.09 19.51 0.96
N TYR A 239 4.46 18.31 1.41
CA TYR A 239 3.75 17.61 2.46
C TYR A 239 3.88 18.35 3.80
N SER A 240 5.10 18.71 4.19
CA SER A 240 5.38 19.45 5.43
C SER A 240 4.65 20.80 5.46
N GLY A 241 4.61 21.53 4.34
CA GLY A 241 3.84 22.77 4.23
C GLY A 241 2.34 22.56 4.48
N LYS A 242 1.75 21.53 3.87
CA LYS A 242 0.32 21.20 4.03
C LYS A 242 -0.01 20.67 5.42
N ALA A 243 0.82 19.77 5.97
CA ALA A 243 0.66 19.24 7.32
C ALA A 243 0.67 20.35 8.38
N LYS A 244 1.54 21.37 8.22
CA LYS A 244 1.56 22.56 9.08
C LYS A 244 0.27 23.38 8.94
N GLN A 245 -0.26 23.55 7.73
CA GLN A 245 -1.51 24.28 7.49
C GLN A 245 -2.72 23.58 8.12
N GLU A 246 -2.76 22.25 8.06
CA GLU A 246 -3.79 21.42 8.73
C GLU A 246 -3.59 21.32 10.25
N GLY A 247 -2.56 21.97 10.78
CA GLY A 247 -2.32 22.07 12.21
C GLY A 247 -1.89 20.75 12.85
N PHE A 248 -1.07 19.94 12.18
CA PHE A 248 -0.47 18.76 12.82
C PHE A 248 0.50 19.25 13.91
N LYS A 249 0.10 19.14 15.19
CA LYS A 249 0.73 19.83 16.34
C LYS A 249 1.88 19.07 17.01
N GLU A 250 2.23 17.88 16.54
CA GLU A 250 3.24 17.04 17.18
C GLU A 250 4.62 17.29 16.56
N GLY A 251 5.47 18.06 17.24
CA GLY A 251 6.87 18.25 16.87
C GLY A 251 7.20 19.46 15.99
N SER A 252 8.51 19.72 15.80
CA SER A 252 9.02 20.85 15.00
C SER A 252 9.36 20.45 13.56
N SER A 253 9.31 19.15 13.23
CA SER A 253 9.81 18.57 11.99
C SER A 253 8.96 17.38 11.51
N LEU A 254 9.17 16.92 10.26
CA LEU A 254 8.42 15.77 9.74
C LEU A 254 8.74 14.49 10.52
N ILE A 255 10.01 14.29 10.87
CA ILE A 255 10.42 13.09 11.60
C ILE A 255 9.81 13.05 13.01
N ASP A 256 9.52 14.21 13.62
CA ASP A 256 8.89 14.27 14.95
C ASP A 256 7.40 13.96 14.93
N MET A 257 6.68 14.35 13.88
CA MET A 257 5.24 14.09 13.74
C MET A 257 4.92 12.65 13.30
N ALA A 258 5.93 11.86 12.96
CA ALA A 258 5.76 10.51 12.42
C ALA A 258 6.25 9.45 13.41
N ASP A 259 5.40 8.50 13.73
CA ASP A 259 5.78 7.28 14.47
C ASP A 259 6.43 6.24 13.55
N GLY A 260 6.07 6.28 12.26
CA GLY A 260 6.71 5.49 11.21
C GLY A 260 6.88 6.28 9.92
N VAL A 261 8.00 6.06 9.23
CA VAL A 261 8.25 6.61 7.89
C VAL A 261 8.56 5.47 6.93
N LEU A 262 7.67 5.28 5.97
CA LEU A 262 7.68 4.21 4.99
C LEU A 262 8.05 4.76 3.61
N PHE A 263 8.75 3.97 2.81
CA PHE A 263 9.22 4.37 1.49
C PHE A 263 8.94 3.27 0.48
N HIS A 264 8.73 3.65 -0.78
CA HIS A 264 8.99 2.75 -1.89
C HIS A 264 10.44 2.25 -1.76
N SER A 265 10.63 0.93 -1.76
CA SER A 265 11.90 0.26 -1.46
C SER A 265 12.39 -0.54 -2.67
N PRO A 266 13.13 0.08 -3.62
CA PRO A 266 13.87 -0.66 -4.64
C PRO A 266 14.92 -1.59 -4.03
N TYR A 267 15.57 -1.14 -2.97
CA TYR A 267 16.48 -1.90 -2.12
C TYR A 267 16.70 -1.16 -0.80
N CYS A 268 16.97 -1.89 0.29
CA CYS A 268 16.97 -1.33 1.63
C CYS A 268 18.00 -0.20 1.87
N LYS A 269 19.14 -0.23 1.17
CA LYS A 269 20.14 0.85 1.29
C LYS A 269 19.59 2.19 0.82
N LEU A 270 18.78 2.22 -0.24
CA LEU A 270 18.17 3.47 -0.70
C LEU A 270 17.21 4.01 0.35
N VAL A 271 16.40 3.16 0.97
CA VAL A 271 15.50 3.55 2.07
C VAL A 271 16.27 4.19 3.24
N GLN A 272 17.40 3.59 3.63
CA GLN A 272 18.26 4.16 4.68
C GLN A 272 18.79 5.56 4.29
N LYS A 273 19.22 5.73 3.03
CA LYS A 273 19.66 7.03 2.51
C LYS A 273 18.51 8.05 2.43
N SER A 274 17.32 7.60 2.05
CA SER A 274 16.12 8.44 1.99
C SER A 274 15.72 8.97 3.37
N PHE A 275 15.77 8.14 4.41
CA PHE A 275 15.51 8.61 5.77
C PHE A 275 16.57 9.63 6.24
N ALA A 276 17.85 9.37 5.95
CA ALA A 276 18.92 10.34 6.20
C ALA A 276 18.70 11.66 5.44
N ARG A 277 18.17 11.58 4.22
CA ARG A 277 17.82 12.76 3.41
C ARG A 277 16.64 13.54 4.00
N LEU A 278 15.66 12.89 4.61
CA LEU A 278 14.61 13.58 5.37
C LEU A 278 15.19 14.34 6.55
N MET A 279 16.14 13.74 7.29
CA MET A 279 16.83 14.43 8.37
C MET A 279 17.62 15.65 7.87
N ALA A 280 18.20 15.58 6.67
CA ALA A 280 18.84 16.73 6.03
C ALA A 280 17.84 17.84 5.67
N ASN A 281 16.64 17.49 5.19
CA ASN A 281 15.58 18.45 4.94
C ASN A 281 15.09 19.11 6.24
N ASP A 282 14.86 18.33 7.30
CA ASP A 282 14.48 18.83 8.62
C ASP A 282 15.56 19.76 9.19
N PHE A 283 16.84 19.35 9.11
CA PHE A 283 18.00 20.12 9.55
C PHE A 283 18.09 21.50 8.87
N LEU A 284 17.92 21.55 7.55
CA LEU A 284 18.02 22.80 6.81
C LEU A 284 16.80 23.71 7.02
N SER A 285 15.63 23.11 7.23
CA SER A 285 14.37 23.81 7.46
C SER A 285 14.23 24.36 8.88
N ASP A 286 14.97 23.81 9.84
CA ASP A 286 14.98 24.27 11.22
C ASP A 286 15.73 25.62 11.34
N PRO A 287 15.07 26.71 11.76
CA PRO A 287 15.76 27.99 11.96
C PRO A 287 16.77 27.95 13.11
N ASN A 288 16.62 27.04 14.07
CA ASN A 288 17.49 26.89 15.23
C ASN A 288 17.90 25.42 15.47
N PRO A 289 18.69 24.80 14.57
CA PRO A 289 19.06 23.39 14.70
C PRO A 289 19.80 23.12 16.01
N ASP A 290 19.38 22.08 16.74
CA ASP A 290 20.08 21.63 17.94
C ASP A 290 21.39 20.89 17.62
N PHE A 291 22.47 21.67 17.55
CA PHE A 291 23.84 21.19 17.35
C PHE A 291 24.44 20.46 18.57
N LYS A 292 23.75 20.40 19.70
CA LYS A 292 24.22 19.65 20.88
C LYS A 292 23.50 18.31 21.06
N GLY A 293 22.30 18.19 20.48
CA GLY A 293 21.52 16.96 20.44
C GLY A 293 21.48 16.35 19.05
N ARG A 294 20.29 16.40 18.42
CA ARG A 294 19.97 15.64 17.20
C ARG A 294 20.93 15.93 16.04
N TYR A 295 21.41 17.17 15.90
CA TYR A 295 22.24 17.60 14.76
C TYR A 295 23.70 17.82 15.14
N ALA A 296 24.17 17.22 16.24
CA ALA A 296 25.57 17.31 16.65
C ALA A 296 26.53 16.81 15.56
N GLY A 297 27.53 17.63 15.21
CA GLY A 297 28.52 17.32 14.17
C GLY A 297 28.08 17.63 12.74
N LEU A 298 26.92 18.29 12.55
CA LEU A 298 26.39 18.68 11.25
C LEU A 298 26.52 20.18 10.95
N GLU A 299 27.19 20.95 11.81
CA GLU A 299 27.37 22.41 11.71
C GLU A 299 27.94 22.83 10.35
N ALA A 300 28.91 22.05 9.85
CA ALA A 300 29.58 22.31 8.58
C ALA A 300 28.65 22.24 7.36
N PHE A 301 27.47 21.62 7.50
CA PHE A 301 26.50 21.44 6.41
C PHE A 301 25.37 22.47 6.43
N ARG A 302 25.39 23.47 7.34
CA ARG A 302 24.26 24.40 7.52
C ARG A 302 23.86 25.17 6.25
N ASP A 303 24.84 25.48 5.42
CA ASP A 303 24.68 26.27 4.19
C ASP A 303 24.67 25.40 2.91
N MET A 304 24.63 24.07 3.06
CA MET A 304 24.63 23.16 1.91
C MET A 304 23.36 23.33 1.06
N GLN A 305 23.51 23.12 -0.25
CA GLN A 305 22.38 23.10 -1.18
C GLN A 305 22.04 21.65 -1.50
N LEU A 306 20.83 21.22 -1.11
CA LEU A 306 20.39 19.83 -1.24
C LEU A 306 20.54 19.29 -2.67
N ASP A 307 20.19 20.10 -3.66
CA ASP A 307 20.24 19.78 -5.08
C ASP A 307 21.66 19.58 -5.66
N GLN A 308 22.68 20.02 -4.93
CA GLN A 308 24.09 19.81 -5.27
C GLN A 308 24.72 18.61 -4.55
N CYS A 309 24.03 18.03 -3.56
CA CYS A 309 24.59 17.04 -2.65
C CYS A 309 24.06 15.60 -2.86
N TYR A 310 23.33 15.31 -3.95
CA TYR A 310 22.73 13.97 -4.19
C TYR A 310 23.72 12.80 -4.15
N PHE A 311 24.99 13.05 -4.48
CA PHE A 311 26.07 12.06 -4.48
C PHE A 311 27.25 12.45 -3.61
N ASP A 312 27.08 13.44 -2.73
CA ASP A 312 28.12 13.85 -1.81
C ASP A 312 28.26 12.81 -0.69
N LYS A 313 29.42 12.14 -0.64
CA LYS A 313 29.68 11.06 0.30
C LYS A 313 29.88 11.55 1.73
N GLU A 314 30.33 12.79 1.93
CA GLU A 314 30.51 13.35 3.26
C GLU A 314 29.15 13.70 3.86
N VAL A 315 28.27 14.34 3.07
CA VAL A 315 26.88 14.60 3.45
C VAL A 315 26.15 13.28 3.71
N GLU A 316 26.21 12.32 2.78
CA GLU A 316 25.56 11.02 2.95
C GLU A 316 26.00 10.34 4.25
N LYS A 317 27.31 10.24 4.48
CA LYS A 317 27.85 9.58 5.68
C LYS A 317 27.44 10.31 6.97
N ALA A 318 27.50 11.64 6.98
CA ALA A 318 27.16 12.44 8.16
C ALA A 318 25.68 12.26 8.54
N PHE A 319 24.77 12.44 7.59
CA PHE A 319 23.34 12.30 7.86
C PHE A 319 22.91 10.85 8.11
N MET A 320 23.49 9.85 7.42
CA MET A 320 23.22 8.45 7.74
C MET A 320 23.67 8.06 9.15
N THR A 321 24.77 8.66 9.64
CA THR A 321 25.26 8.43 11.01
C THR A 321 24.32 9.09 12.02
N ALA A 322 23.98 10.35 11.81
CA ALA A 322 23.12 11.12 12.70
C ALA A 322 21.69 10.55 12.75
N SER A 323 21.15 10.10 11.61
CA SER A 323 19.78 9.60 11.51
C SER A 323 19.62 8.15 11.98
N LYS A 324 20.72 7.44 12.26
CA LYS A 324 20.68 5.99 12.53
C LYS A 324 19.73 5.60 13.66
N PRO A 325 19.72 6.24 14.85
CA PRO A 325 18.81 5.85 15.93
C PRO A 325 17.34 5.97 15.53
N LEU A 326 16.97 7.08 14.88
CA LEU A 326 15.61 7.33 14.43
C LEU A 326 15.21 6.42 13.26
N PHE A 327 16.15 6.06 12.39
CA PHE A 327 15.92 5.08 11.34
C PHE A 327 15.58 3.69 11.90
N GLU A 328 16.33 3.23 12.91
CA GLU A 328 16.08 1.94 13.57
C GLU A 328 14.69 1.92 14.24
N GLU A 329 14.27 3.04 14.82
CA GLU A 329 12.98 3.20 15.47
C GLU A 329 11.82 3.28 14.46
N LYS A 330 11.92 4.20 13.48
CA LYS A 330 10.77 4.65 12.67
C LYS A 330 10.67 4.00 11.29
N THR A 331 11.73 3.35 10.80
CA THR A 331 11.75 2.85 9.41
C THR A 331 12.27 1.42 9.28
N ARG A 332 13.24 0.96 10.08
CA ARG A 332 13.91 -0.34 9.87
C ARG A 332 12.95 -1.51 9.77
N LYS A 333 11.94 -1.53 10.64
CA LYS A 333 10.92 -2.59 10.71
C LYS A 333 10.03 -2.67 9.46
N SER A 334 9.86 -1.56 8.75
CA SER A 334 9.13 -1.56 7.48
C SER A 334 9.88 -2.27 6.34
N MET A 335 11.17 -2.53 6.50
CA MET A 335 11.97 -3.12 5.42
C MET A 335 11.96 -4.65 5.40
N LEU A 336 11.18 -5.33 6.25
CA LEU A 336 11.16 -6.81 6.32
C LEU A 336 10.91 -7.44 4.94
N LEU A 337 9.81 -7.07 4.28
CA LEU A 337 9.48 -7.62 2.96
C LEU A 337 10.45 -7.12 1.88
N GLY A 338 10.86 -5.85 1.90
CA GLY A 338 11.85 -5.33 0.96
C GLY A 338 13.18 -6.10 1.00
N ASN A 339 13.67 -6.44 2.19
CA ASN A 339 14.91 -7.17 2.40
C ASN A 339 14.79 -8.67 2.06
N GLN A 340 13.64 -9.30 2.36
CA GLN A 340 13.44 -10.74 2.19
C GLN A 340 12.79 -11.14 0.85
N VAL A 341 12.17 -10.21 0.12
CA VAL A 341 11.49 -10.49 -1.15
C VAL A 341 12.11 -9.72 -2.31
N GLY A 342 12.71 -8.55 -2.07
CA GLY A 342 13.23 -7.70 -3.14
C GLY A 342 12.26 -6.60 -3.57
N ASN A 343 12.57 -5.96 -4.69
CA ASN A 343 11.73 -4.90 -5.22
C ASN A 343 10.46 -5.49 -5.83
N MET A 344 9.32 -5.21 -5.22
CA MET A 344 8.04 -5.63 -5.80
C MET A 344 7.48 -4.61 -6.80
N TYR A 345 8.14 -3.47 -7.07
CA TYR A 345 7.57 -2.31 -7.80
C TYR A 345 6.37 -1.67 -7.09
N THR A 346 5.18 -1.59 -7.72
CA THR A 346 4.00 -0.90 -7.16
C THR A 346 3.55 -1.37 -5.76
N PRO A 347 3.65 -2.65 -5.37
CA PRO A 347 3.35 -3.12 -4.03
C PRO A 347 4.46 -2.82 -3.03
N SER A 348 5.65 -2.34 -3.43
CA SER A 348 6.82 -2.23 -2.55
C SER A 348 6.57 -1.31 -1.33
N LEU A 349 5.93 -0.14 -1.53
CA LEU A 349 5.56 0.73 -0.41
C LEU A 349 4.55 0.06 0.53
N TYR A 350 3.57 -0.66 -0.02
CA TYR A 350 2.52 -1.33 0.75
C TYR A 350 3.01 -2.61 1.42
N GLY A 351 4.01 -3.29 0.84
CA GLY A 351 4.79 -4.30 1.53
C GLY A 351 5.58 -3.70 2.70
N GLY A 352 6.04 -2.46 2.56
CA GLY A 352 6.58 -1.67 3.68
C GLY A 352 5.57 -1.45 4.80
N LEU A 353 4.33 -1.09 4.45
CA LEU A 353 3.23 -0.94 5.40
C LEU A 353 2.90 -2.28 6.10
N VAL A 354 2.75 -3.37 5.34
CA VAL A 354 2.54 -4.72 5.92
C VAL A 354 3.68 -5.09 6.86
N SER A 355 4.94 -4.84 6.46
CA SER A 355 6.12 -5.11 7.29
C SER A 355 6.09 -4.33 8.60
N HIS A 356 5.68 -3.07 8.58
CA HIS A 356 5.51 -2.25 9.78
C HIS A 356 4.44 -2.82 10.69
N LEU A 357 3.27 -3.16 10.14
CA LEU A 357 2.14 -3.73 10.89
C LEU A 357 2.53 -5.05 11.58
N VAL A 358 3.10 -6.01 10.85
CA VAL A 358 3.45 -7.32 11.43
C VAL A 358 4.65 -7.27 12.38
N SER A 359 5.37 -6.15 12.43
CA SER A 359 6.53 -5.95 13.32
C SER A 359 6.19 -5.29 14.65
N HIS A 360 4.91 -5.01 14.89
CA HIS A 360 4.40 -4.38 16.11
C HIS A 360 3.16 -5.13 16.61
N THR A 361 2.87 -5.03 17.91
CA THR A 361 1.57 -5.46 18.43
C THR A 361 0.49 -4.43 18.12
N VAL A 362 -0.78 -4.81 18.21
CA VAL A 362 -1.92 -3.89 18.01
C VAL A 362 -1.84 -2.68 18.94
N GLU A 363 -1.42 -2.89 20.20
CA GLU A 363 -1.27 -1.83 21.20
C GLU A 363 -0.13 -0.87 20.87
N GLN A 364 0.94 -1.36 20.24
CA GLN A 364 2.03 -0.50 19.78
C GLN A 364 1.64 0.32 18.57
N LEU A 365 0.74 -0.19 17.72
CA LEU A 365 0.26 0.47 16.51
C LEU A 365 -0.79 1.55 16.80
N ALA A 366 -1.57 1.40 17.88
CA ALA A 366 -2.66 2.30 18.24
C ALA A 366 -2.20 3.77 18.28
N GLY A 367 -2.94 4.64 17.59
CA GLY A 367 -2.70 6.08 17.57
C GLY A 367 -1.54 6.53 16.67
N GLN A 368 -0.73 5.62 16.13
CA GLN A 368 0.46 5.97 15.35
C GLN A 368 0.11 6.77 14.10
N ARG A 369 0.89 7.81 13.81
CA ARG A 369 0.93 8.45 12.49
C ARG A 369 2.06 7.88 11.65
N ILE A 370 1.71 7.40 10.46
CA ILE A 370 2.63 6.82 9.51
C ILE A 370 2.72 7.72 8.28
N VAL A 371 3.92 8.19 7.97
CA VAL A 371 4.23 8.92 6.73
C VAL A 371 4.71 7.95 5.67
N LEU A 372 4.21 8.08 4.44
CA LEU A 372 4.49 7.21 3.31
C LEU A 372 5.03 8.02 2.15
N PHE A 373 6.12 7.55 1.53
CA PHE A 373 6.65 8.10 0.30
C PHE A 373 6.57 7.07 -0.84
N SER A 374 5.73 7.36 -1.84
CA SER A 374 5.60 6.59 -3.07
C SER A 374 6.37 7.26 -4.20
N TYR A 375 7.06 6.46 -5.01
CA TYR A 375 7.85 6.91 -6.14
C TYR A 375 7.71 5.93 -7.29
N GLY A 376 7.59 6.45 -8.51
CA GLY A 376 7.75 5.70 -9.75
C GLY A 376 8.50 6.55 -10.77
N SER A 377 9.47 5.95 -11.44
CA SER A 377 10.30 6.61 -12.45
C SER A 377 9.49 7.16 -13.64
N GLY A 378 10.10 8.09 -14.39
CA GLY A 378 9.47 8.80 -15.51
C GLY A 378 9.12 10.28 -15.30
N LEU A 379 8.82 10.84 -14.13
CA LEU A 379 8.55 10.30 -12.79
C LEU A 379 7.24 10.86 -12.22
N ALA A 380 6.64 10.10 -11.32
CA ALA A 380 5.53 10.50 -10.46
C ALA A 380 5.81 10.07 -9.02
N SER A 381 5.51 10.93 -8.05
CA SER A 381 5.77 10.66 -6.64
C SER A 381 4.83 11.42 -5.72
N SER A 382 4.60 10.85 -4.54
CA SER A 382 3.79 11.46 -3.49
C SER A 382 4.29 11.11 -2.10
N MET A 383 4.28 12.09 -1.20
CA MET A 383 4.35 11.91 0.24
C MET A 383 2.98 12.21 0.87
N PHE A 384 2.51 11.31 1.71
CA PHE A 384 1.21 11.39 2.37
C PHE A 384 1.27 10.66 3.72
N SER A 385 0.23 10.75 4.53
CA SER A 385 0.18 10.03 5.81
C SER A 385 -1.15 9.39 6.10
N LEU A 386 -1.11 8.42 7.00
CA LEU A 386 -2.27 7.82 7.63
C LEU A 386 -2.09 7.80 9.15
N ARG A 387 -3.20 7.71 9.88
CA ARG A 387 -3.28 7.51 11.31
C ARG A 387 -3.95 6.18 11.62
N ILE A 388 -3.35 5.42 12.53
CA ILE A 388 -3.92 4.17 13.03
C ILE A 388 -4.88 4.50 14.17
N THR A 389 -6.07 3.89 14.16
CA THR A 389 -7.08 4.07 15.21
C THR A 389 -6.55 3.68 16.59
N ASP A 390 -7.06 4.34 17.64
CA ASP A 390 -6.79 3.99 19.03
C ASP A 390 -7.61 2.77 19.50
N ASP A 391 -8.59 2.31 18.71
CA ASP A 391 -9.47 1.20 19.07
C ASP A 391 -8.78 -0.16 18.90
N THR A 392 -8.22 -0.65 20.01
CA THR A 392 -7.59 -1.98 20.11
C THR A 392 -8.52 -3.07 20.64
N SER A 393 -9.82 -2.77 20.82
CA SER A 393 -10.76 -3.71 21.43
C SER A 393 -10.92 -4.99 20.62
N LEU A 394 -11.27 -6.10 21.29
CA LEU A 394 -11.47 -7.37 20.61
C LEU A 394 -12.62 -7.25 19.60
N GLY A 395 -12.34 -7.58 18.34
CA GLY A 395 -13.30 -7.44 17.24
C GLY A 395 -13.32 -6.03 16.61
N SER A 396 -12.44 -5.12 17.02
CA SER A 396 -12.27 -3.83 16.34
C SER A 396 -11.77 -4.02 14.90
N GLY A 397 -11.96 -2.98 14.07
CA GLY A 397 -11.43 -2.98 12.70
C GLY A 397 -9.91 -3.19 12.66
N LEU A 398 -9.17 -2.70 13.66
CA LEU A 398 -7.72 -2.89 13.73
C LEU A 398 -7.35 -4.34 14.02
N GLN A 399 -8.09 -5.03 14.91
CA GLN A 399 -7.90 -6.47 15.16
C GLN A 399 -8.21 -7.31 13.91
N THR A 400 -9.28 -6.99 13.19
CA THR A 400 -9.63 -7.68 11.92
C THR A 400 -8.58 -7.46 10.84
N LEU A 401 -8.09 -6.23 10.68
CA LEU A 401 -7.00 -5.95 9.76
C LEU A 401 -5.74 -6.70 10.15
N TYR A 402 -5.38 -6.69 11.44
CA TYR A 402 -4.19 -7.35 11.94
C TYR A 402 -4.27 -8.88 11.80
N SER A 403 -5.44 -9.47 12.02
CA SER A 403 -5.67 -10.90 11.82
C SER A 403 -5.51 -11.32 10.37
N CYS A 404 -5.79 -10.43 9.40
CA CYS A 404 -5.50 -10.70 7.98
C CYS A 404 -4.00 -10.88 7.69
N LEU A 405 -3.09 -10.49 8.59
CA LEU A 405 -1.65 -10.54 8.36
C LEU A 405 -0.91 -11.64 9.16
N PHE A 406 -1.66 -12.49 9.87
CA PHE A 406 -1.12 -13.44 10.86
C PHE A 406 -0.02 -14.38 10.33
N ASP A 407 -0.08 -14.76 9.05
CA ASP A 407 0.79 -15.76 8.43
C ASP A 407 1.89 -15.16 7.55
N VAL A 408 2.05 -13.83 7.49
CA VAL A 408 3.06 -13.19 6.63
C VAL A 408 4.49 -13.66 6.99
N LYS A 409 4.83 -13.67 8.29
CA LYS A 409 6.17 -14.08 8.74
C LYS A 409 6.43 -15.57 8.51
N SER A 410 5.49 -16.43 8.88
CA SER A 410 5.63 -17.88 8.66
C SER A 410 5.68 -18.24 7.18
N ARG A 411 4.93 -17.53 6.32
CA ARG A 411 5.03 -17.67 4.86
C ARG A 411 6.38 -17.23 4.31
N LEU A 412 6.99 -16.17 4.84
CA LEU A 412 8.33 -15.77 4.42
C LEU A 412 9.37 -16.84 4.73
N GLU A 413 9.27 -17.46 5.90
CA GLU A 413 10.16 -18.51 6.40
C GLU A 413 9.96 -19.85 5.67
N SER A 414 8.73 -20.16 5.24
CA SER A 414 8.42 -21.41 4.56
C SER A 414 8.79 -21.45 3.07
N ARG A 415 9.28 -20.33 2.51
CA ARG A 415 9.71 -20.30 1.12
C ARG A 415 10.89 -21.23 0.85
N GLN A 416 10.94 -21.74 -0.37
CA GLN A 416 12.00 -22.61 -0.85
C GLN A 416 13.18 -21.77 -1.38
N LYS A 417 14.38 -22.04 -0.86
CA LYS A 417 15.62 -21.50 -1.43
C LYS A 417 15.96 -22.24 -2.73
N ILE A 418 16.24 -21.48 -3.78
CA ILE A 418 16.64 -21.98 -5.10
C ILE A 418 18.09 -21.57 -5.39
N PRO A 419 18.96 -22.51 -5.83
CA PRO A 419 20.34 -22.18 -6.19
C PRO A 419 20.41 -21.14 -7.33
N PRO A 420 21.42 -20.26 -7.35
CA PRO A 420 21.56 -19.24 -8.40
C PRO A 420 21.55 -19.77 -9.85
N GLN A 421 22.10 -20.96 -10.10
CA GLN A 421 22.10 -21.61 -11.42
C GLN A 421 20.68 -21.95 -11.89
N ASP A 422 19.84 -22.43 -10.97
CA ASP A 422 18.46 -22.78 -11.27
C ASP A 422 17.61 -21.52 -11.44
N PHE A 423 17.86 -20.50 -10.62
CA PHE A 423 17.26 -19.17 -10.78
C PHE A 423 17.58 -18.59 -12.17
N ASP A 424 18.84 -18.61 -12.62
CA ASP A 424 19.23 -18.09 -13.94
C ASP A 424 18.53 -18.86 -15.08
N ARG A 425 18.42 -20.19 -14.96
CA ARG A 425 17.67 -21.03 -15.90
C ARG A 425 16.18 -20.66 -15.94
N ILE A 426 15.56 -20.37 -14.80
CA ILE A 426 14.15 -19.95 -14.73
C ILE A 426 13.96 -18.56 -15.34
N MET A 427 14.87 -17.61 -15.07
CA MET A 427 14.85 -16.29 -15.69
C MET A 427 15.05 -16.37 -17.20
N LYS A 428 15.93 -17.27 -17.67
CA LYS A 428 16.11 -17.52 -19.10
C LYS A 428 14.86 -18.11 -19.75
N LEU A 429 14.22 -19.08 -19.09
CA LEU A 429 12.94 -19.63 -19.56
C LEU A 429 11.88 -18.52 -19.70
N ARG A 430 11.78 -17.62 -18.71
CA ARG A 430 10.85 -16.48 -18.73
C ARG A 430 11.12 -15.55 -19.90
N GLU A 431 12.39 -15.19 -20.14
CA GLU A 431 12.77 -14.40 -21.32
C GLU A 431 12.35 -15.09 -22.62
N ASP A 432 12.62 -16.39 -22.73
CA ASP A 432 12.31 -17.17 -23.92
C ASP A 432 10.80 -17.39 -24.14
N THR A 433 9.97 -17.22 -23.11
CA THR A 433 8.51 -17.50 -23.17
C THR A 433 7.64 -16.27 -23.06
N HIS A 434 8.19 -15.09 -22.76
CA HIS A 434 7.46 -13.85 -22.54
C HIS A 434 6.37 -13.55 -23.60
N ASN A 435 6.70 -13.74 -24.88
CA ASN A 435 5.81 -13.50 -26.03
C ASN A 435 5.32 -14.78 -26.74
N LYS A 436 5.48 -15.97 -26.14
CA LYS A 436 5.12 -17.23 -26.82
C LYS A 436 3.62 -17.52 -26.74
N ALA A 437 3.04 -17.85 -27.90
CA ALA A 437 1.69 -18.38 -28.03
C ALA A 437 1.62 -19.31 -29.27
N PRO A 438 1.02 -20.51 -29.19
CA PRO A 438 0.54 -21.16 -27.96
C PRO A 438 1.70 -21.58 -27.04
N TYR A 439 1.44 -21.65 -25.74
CA TYR A 439 2.42 -22.07 -24.73
C TYR A 439 1.74 -22.74 -23.54
N VAL A 440 2.36 -23.78 -23.00
CA VAL A 440 1.95 -24.44 -21.75
C VAL A 440 3.10 -24.31 -20.76
N PRO A 441 2.92 -23.63 -19.62
CA PRO A 441 3.95 -23.53 -18.58
C PRO A 441 4.43 -24.92 -18.13
N VAL A 442 5.73 -25.05 -17.96
CA VAL A 442 6.43 -26.30 -17.64
C VAL A 442 6.87 -26.38 -16.16
N GLY A 443 6.85 -25.26 -15.44
CA GLY A 443 7.18 -25.23 -14.02
C GLY A 443 6.27 -26.14 -13.17
N PRO A 444 6.78 -26.69 -12.06
CA PRO A 444 5.99 -27.46 -11.10
C PRO A 444 4.93 -26.58 -10.42
N THR A 445 3.77 -27.16 -10.10
CA THR A 445 2.70 -26.47 -9.35
C THR A 445 2.72 -26.80 -7.85
N ASP A 446 3.35 -27.90 -7.46
CA ASP A 446 3.49 -28.36 -6.07
C ASP A 446 4.47 -27.52 -5.25
N THR A 447 5.28 -26.69 -5.91
CA THR A 447 6.16 -25.71 -5.25
C THR A 447 5.43 -24.43 -4.86
N LEU A 448 4.24 -24.16 -5.41
CA LEU A 448 3.46 -22.95 -5.13
C LEU A 448 2.76 -23.04 -3.77
N PHE A 449 2.49 -21.89 -3.15
CA PHE A 449 1.70 -21.89 -1.91
C PHE A 449 0.27 -22.41 -2.16
N PRO A 450 -0.35 -23.11 -1.17
CA PRO A 450 -1.76 -23.49 -1.25
C PRO A 450 -2.67 -22.29 -1.51
N GLY A 451 -3.63 -22.43 -2.42
CA GLY A 451 -4.52 -21.35 -2.86
C GLY A 451 -3.89 -20.35 -3.84
N THR A 452 -2.68 -20.60 -4.34
CA THR A 452 -2.08 -19.77 -5.40
C THR A 452 -2.80 -20.00 -6.73
N TRP A 453 -3.20 -18.92 -7.41
CA TRP A 453 -3.57 -18.96 -8.83
C TRP A 453 -2.32 -19.07 -9.69
N TYR A 454 -2.37 -19.92 -10.71
CA TYR A 454 -1.28 -20.13 -11.65
C TYR A 454 -1.77 -20.26 -13.09
N LEU A 455 -0.90 -19.90 -14.03
CA LEU A 455 -1.11 -20.00 -15.46
C LEU A 455 -1.09 -21.48 -15.90
N THR A 456 -2.17 -21.92 -16.55
CA THR A 456 -2.31 -23.29 -17.07
C THR A 456 -1.95 -23.37 -18.56
N GLY A 457 -2.15 -22.28 -19.30
CA GLY A 457 -1.80 -22.21 -20.71
C GLY A 457 -2.10 -20.86 -21.35
N ILE A 458 -1.48 -20.65 -22.50
CA ILE A 458 -1.72 -19.55 -23.43
C ILE A 458 -2.05 -20.19 -24.77
N ASP A 459 -3.24 -19.92 -25.33
CA ASP A 459 -3.61 -20.48 -26.62
C ASP A 459 -3.05 -19.69 -27.81
N SER A 460 -3.35 -20.13 -29.04
CA SER A 460 -2.88 -19.48 -30.26
C SER A 460 -3.42 -18.05 -30.48
N MET A 461 -4.45 -17.66 -29.72
CA MET A 461 -5.02 -16.32 -29.71
C MET A 461 -4.55 -15.48 -28.51
N HIS A 462 -3.51 -15.93 -27.81
CA HIS A 462 -2.95 -15.29 -26.60
C HIS A 462 -3.92 -15.22 -25.41
N ARG A 463 -5.01 -16.01 -25.43
CA ARG A 463 -5.92 -16.10 -24.29
C ARG A 463 -5.26 -16.94 -23.21
N ARG A 464 -5.19 -16.39 -21.99
CA ARG A 464 -4.58 -17.02 -20.82
C ARG A 464 -5.64 -17.74 -20.00
N SER A 465 -5.33 -18.94 -19.54
CA SER A 465 -6.17 -19.72 -18.64
C SER A 465 -5.46 -19.93 -17.31
N TYR A 466 -6.23 -19.94 -16.22
CA TYR A 466 -5.71 -20.04 -14.87
C TYR A 466 -6.42 -21.13 -14.07
N ALA A 467 -5.75 -21.65 -13.06
CA ALA A 467 -6.30 -22.57 -12.07
C ALA A 467 -5.71 -22.26 -10.68
N THR A 468 -6.29 -22.83 -9.63
CA THR A 468 -5.82 -22.66 -8.25
C THR A 468 -5.11 -23.92 -7.75
N VAL A 469 -4.06 -23.74 -6.96
CA VAL A 469 -3.49 -24.81 -6.15
C VAL A 469 -4.51 -25.14 -5.05
N PRO A 470 -4.91 -26.41 -4.87
CA PRO A 470 -5.86 -26.78 -3.83
C PRO A 470 -5.41 -26.24 -2.46
N PRO A 471 -6.33 -25.67 -1.66
CA PRO A 471 -6.00 -25.31 -0.28
C PRO A 471 -5.64 -26.58 0.51
N LEU A 472 -4.77 -26.44 1.52
CA LEU A 472 -4.55 -27.54 2.47
C LEU A 472 -5.89 -27.92 3.12
N PRO A 473 -6.19 -29.22 3.31
CA PRO A 473 -7.38 -29.61 4.05
C PRO A 473 -7.29 -28.99 5.44
N THR A 474 -8.30 -28.20 5.81
CA THR A 474 -8.40 -27.58 7.13
C THR A 474 -8.45 -28.67 8.20
N SER A 475 -7.33 -28.94 8.88
CA SER A 475 -7.35 -29.72 10.12
C SER A 475 -8.03 -28.87 11.18
N VAL A 476 -9.19 -29.32 11.65
CA VAL A 476 -9.93 -28.70 12.76
C VAL A 476 -9.06 -28.74 14.01
N ALA A 477 -8.40 -27.63 14.33
CA ALA A 477 -7.69 -27.46 15.60
C ALA A 477 -8.70 -27.08 16.70
N ASN A 478 -9.57 -28.02 17.08
CA ASN A 478 -10.26 -27.96 18.37
C ASN A 478 -9.40 -28.69 19.39
N GLY A 479 -8.54 -27.92 20.07
CA GLY A 479 -7.87 -28.34 21.30
C GLY A 479 -8.87 -28.41 22.45
N HIS A 480 -9.68 -29.46 22.51
CA HIS A 480 -10.27 -29.95 23.74
C HIS A 480 -9.95 -31.43 23.88
N ALA A 481 -8.98 -31.71 24.74
CA ALA A 481 -8.73 -33.04 25.25
C ALA A 481 -9.95 -33.46 26.08
N THR A 482 -10.76 -34.37 25.54
CA THR A 482 -11.70 -35.16 26.34
C THR A 482 -11.46 -36.63 26.07
N SER A 483 -10.92 -37.29 27.09
CA SER A 483 -10.79 -38.72 27.21
C SER A 483 -12.14 -39.41 27.02
N SER A 484 -12.20 -40.35 26.08
CA SER A 484 -13.35 -41.19 25.82
C SER A 484 -13.57 -42.20 26.94
N VAL A 485 -14.65 -42.02 27.71
CA VAL A 485 -15.32 -43.12 28.43
C VAL A 485 -16.83 -42.93 28.22
N GLN A 486 -17.45 -43.85 27.48
CA GLN A 486 -18.90 -43.87 27.25
C GLN A 486 -19.66 -44.29 28.52
N PRO A 487 -20.86 -43.75 28.75
CA PRO A 487 -21.89 -44.45 29.51
C PRO A 487 -23.15 -44.73 28.66
N THR A 488 -23.68 -45.93 28.88
CA THR A 488 -24.96 -46.47 28.42
C THR A 488 -26.17 -45.74 29.03
N PRO A 489 -27.35 -45.79 28.39
CA PRO A 489 -28.51 -45.00 28.80
C PRO A 489 -29.32 -45.70 29.91
N VAL A 490 -29.77 -44.92 30.90
CA VAL A 490 -30.71 -45.39 31.94
C VAL A 490 -32.00 -44.58 31.90
N ASP A 491 -33.07 -45.36 31.97
CA ASP A 491 -34.50 -45.13 31.89
C ASP A 491 -35.07 -44.20 32.99
N LEU A 492 -36.03 -43.37 32.60
CA LEU A 492 -36.78 -42.44 33.45
C LEU A 492 -38.09 -43.08 33.91
N SER A 493 -38.12 -43.66 35.11
CA SER A 493 -39.36 -43.68 35.90
C SER A 493 -39.12 -43.90 37.40
N ARG A 494 -39.81 -43.06 38.19
CA ARG A 494 -40.36 -43.27 39.55
C ARG A 494 -39.89 -42.33 40.66
N GLN A 495 -40.92 -41.61 41.16
CA GLN A 495 -41.23 -41.29 42.58
C GLN A 495 -40.45 -40.13 43.22
N ARG A 496 -41.09 -39.00 43.55
CA ARG A 496 -42.17 -38.67 44.53
C ARG A 496 -41.60 -38.11 45.85
N LYS A 497 -42.04 -36.86 46.14
CA LYS A 497 -42.34 -36.25 47.45
C LYS A 497 -41.20 -35.80 48.38
N ARG A 498 -41.08 -34.47 48.55
CA ARG A 498 -41.39 -33.63 49.75
C ARG A 498 -40.86 -32.20 49.46
N LYS A 499 -41.68 -31.12 49.40
CA LYS A 499 -42.19 -30.25 50.50
C LYS A 499 -41.08 -29.81 51.46
N THR A 500 -40.85 -28.57 51.86
CA THR A 500 -41.58 -27.26 51.85
C THR A 500 -40.53 -26.23 52.36
N GLU A 501 -40.52 -24.95 51.98
CA GLU A 501 -41.12 -23.74 52.65
C GLU A 501 -40.04 -22.64 52.52
N ASP A 502 -40.36 -21.48 51.92
CA ASP A 502 -40.59 -20.16 52.57
C ASP A 502 -39.30 -19.32 52.55
N GLU A 503 -39.26 -17.99 52.41
CA GLU A 503 -40.25 -16.91 52.30
C GLU A 503 -39.47 -15.65 51.87
N THR A 504 -40.15 -14.71 51.20
CA THR A 504 -40.04 -13.22 51.27
C THR A 504 -38.67 -12.51 51.18
N GLY A 505 -38.53 -11.31 50.61
CA GLY A 505 -39.51 -10.30 50.26
C GLY A 505 -38.90 -9.18 49.40
N SER A 506 -39.79 -8.46 48.72
CA SER A 506 -39.51 -7.27 47.92
C SER A 506 -39.38 -6.03 48.79
N SER A 507 -38.65 -5.00 48.35
CA SER A 507 -39.21 -3.64 48.30
C SER A 507 -38.36 -2.71 47.43
N SER A 508 -39.09 -1.86 46.74
CA SER A 508 -38.73 -0.82 45.79
C SER A 508 -38.74 0.55 46.47
N VAL A 509 -37.93 1.51 45.99
CA VAL A 509 -38.20 2.96 46.18
C VAL A 509 -37.76 3.75 44.93
N LYS A 510 -38.65 4.67 44.53
CA LYS A 510 -38.61 5.64 43.42
C LYS A 510 -38.01 7.00 43.84
N MET A 511 -37.85 7.87 42.82
CA MET A 511 -37.89 9.36 42.80
C MET A 511 -36.52 10.01 42.53
N SER A 512 -36.35 11.14 41.81
CA SER A 512 -37.14 11.96 40.87
C SER A 512 -36.20 13.12 40.43
N SER A 513 -36.41 13.71 39.25
CA SER A 513 -35.76 14.95 38.77
C SER A 513 -36.19 16.21 39.56
N PRO A 514 -35.46 17.34 39.41
CA PRO A 514 -36.11 18.53 38.83
C PRO A 514 -35.21 19.43 37.94
N SER A 515 -35.87 20.47 37.41
CA SER A 515 -35.69 21.34 36.24
C SER A 515 -34.83 22.63 36.40
N LEU A 516 -34.56 23.27 35.24
CA LEU A 516 -34.07 24.65 34.98
C LEU A 516 -35.01 25.78 35.47
N PRO A 517 -34.54 27.04 35.51
CA PRO A 517 -34.99 28.12 34.58
C PRO A 517 -33.82 29.06 34.15
N GLY A 518 -33.83 29.95 33.15
CA GLY A 518 -34.78 30.52 32.18
C GLY A 518 -34.19 31.85 31.59
N ASP A 519 -34.56 32.21 30.35
CA ASP A 519 -34.70 33.55 29.69
C ASP A 519 -33.64 34.69 29.85
N SER A 520 -33.38 35.64 28.93
CA SER A 520 -34.04 36.12 27.70
C SER A 520 -33.17 37.15 26.91
N SER A 521 -33.40 37.20 25.58
CA SER A 521 -33.42 38.32 24.59
C SER A 521 -32.65 39.65 24.76
N LEU A 522 -32.01 40.12 23.67
CA LEU A 522 -32.43 41.31 22.86
C LEU A 522 -31.38 41.73 21.80
N VAL A 523 -31.84 41.77 20.54
CA VAL A 523 -31.30 42.55 19.39
C VAL A 523 -32.06 43.89 19.35
N PRO A 524 -31.49 44.97 18.77
CA PRO A 524 -32.12 45.49 17.55
C PRO A 524 -31.14 45.96 16.46
N ASP A 525 -31.68 45.90 15.24
CA ASP A 525 -31.17 46.32 13.93
C ASP A 525 -30.73 47.80 13.80
N VAL A 526 -29.99 48.14 12.73
CA VAL A 526 -30.43 49.04 11.62
C VAL A 526 -29.30 49.29 10.60
N ILE A 527 -29.50 48.76 9.37
CA ILE A 527 -29.44 49.37 8.01
C ILE A 527 -28.24 50.28 7.58
N ALA A 528 -27.46 49.76 6.60
CA ALA A 528 -26.96 50.27 5.28
C ALA A 528 -26.81 51.80 4.97
N PRO A 529 -26.08 52.25 3.90
CA PRO A 529 -25.56 51.51 2.73
C PRO A 529 -24.16 51.93 2.15
N SER A 530 -23.77 51.21 1.11
CA SER A 530 -22.93 51.60 -0.05
C SER A 530 -21.42 51.84 0.13
N ALA A 531 -20.61 50.95 -0.45
CA ALA A 531 -19.46 51.35 -1.27
C ALA A 531 -19.11 50.22 -2.25
N ILE A 532 -19.23 50.55 -3.53
CA ILE A 532 -18.75 49.80 -4.69
C ILE A 532 -17.22 49.82 -4.65
N VAL A 533 -16.57 48.65 -4.73
CA VAL A 533 -15.17 48.55 -5.15
C VAL A 533 -15.04 47.41 -6.16
N GLU A 534 -14.50 47.79 -7.30
CA GLU A 534 -14.36 47.02 -8.53
C GLU A 534 -13.37 45.86 -8.39
N VAL A 535 -13.72 44.74 -9.04
CA VAL A 535 -12.84 43.60 -9.30
C VAL A 535 -12.24 43.76 -10.70
N PRO A 536 -10.91 43.79 -10.90
CA PRO A 536 -10.35 43.77 -12.24
C PRO A 536 -10.32 42.35 -12.79
N MET A 537 -11.16 42.09 -13.80
CA MET A 537 -10.96 41.05 -14.79
C MET A 537 -9.67 41.32 -15.58
N VAL A 538 -8.71 40.40 -15.54
CA VAL A 538 -7.61 40.33 -16.52
C VAL A 538 -7.65 38.96 -17.18
N LEU A 539 -8.47 38.84 -18.22
CA LEU A 539 -8.42 37.74 -19.18
C LEU A 539 -8.79 38.28 -20.57
N LEU A 540 -7.79 38.72 -21.34
CA LEU A 540 -7.76 38.65 -22.81
C LEU A 540 -6.45 39.27 -23.34
N LYS A 541 -5.48 38.42 -23.71
CA LYS A 541 -4.50 38.70 -24.78
C LYS A 541 -3.76 37.40 -25.09
N TYR A 542 -3.57 37.15 -26.38
CA TYR A 542 -2.86 36.03 -27.02
C TYR A 542 -3.68 34.80 -27.43
N ILE A 543 -4.70 35.02 -28.27
CA ILE A 543 -5.00 34.12 -29.39
C ILE A 543 -4.42 34.77 -30.64
N THR A 544 -3.33 34.21 -31.20
CA THR A 544 -3.00 34.11 -32.64
C THR A 544 -1.50 33.84 -32.80
N ARG A 545 -1.14 32.58 -33.07
CA ARG A 545 -0.08 32.13 -34.00
C ARG A 545 0.22 30.66 -33.73
N PHE A 546 -0.40 29.77 -34.51
CA PHE A 546 0.27 28.60 -35.09
C PHE A 546 -0.59 28.12 -36.26
N LYS A 547 -0.14 28.44 -37.47
CA LYS A 547 -0.61 27.86 -38.74
C LYS A 547 0.47 26.89 -39.23
N TYR A 548 0.02 25.79 -39.83
CA TYR A 548 0.77 24.72 -40.52
C TYR A 548 1.47 23.72 -39.56
N TRP A 549 1.22 22.42 -39.57
CA TRP A 549 1.04 21.50 -40.70
C TRP A 549 -0.03 20.42 -40.42
N SER A 550 -0.92 20.21 -41.38
CA SER A 550 -1.80 19.05 -41.51
C SER A 550 -1.17 18.08 -42.49
N VAL A 551 -0.90 16.84 -42.07
CA VAL A 551 -0.72 15.70 -42.98
C VAL A 551 -1.66 14.60 -42.49
N VAL A 552 -2.76 14.48 -43.22
CA VAL A 552 -3.67 13.33 -43.18
C VAL A 552 -3.11 12.30 -44.16
N TYR A 553 -2.89 11.07 -43.69
CA TYR A 553 -2.77 9.90 -44.56
C TYR A 553 -4.11 9.16 -44.53
N PRO A 554 -4.71 8.82 -45.69
CA PRO A 554 -5.89 7.97 -45.73
C PRO A 554 -5.50 6.48 -45.76
N LEU A 555 -6.34 5.67 -45.10
CA LEU A 555 -6.44 4.21 -45.27
C LEU A 555 -6.47 3.80 -46.74
N MET A 556 -5.84 2.66 -47.04
CA MET A 556 -6.34 1.72 -48.05
C MET A 556 -6.03 0.26 -47.67
N LEU A 557 -7.12 -0.51 -47.64
CA LEU A 557 -7.32 -1.98 -47.74
C LEU A 557 -6.99 -2.86 -46.52
#